data_AF-A0A4Q3JIN8-F1
#
_entry.id   AF-A0A4Q3JIN8-F1
#
_cell.length_a   1.000
_cell.length_b   1.000
_cell.length_c   1.000
_cell.angle_alpha   90.00
_cell.angle_beta   90.00
_cell.angle_gamma   90.00
#
_symmetry.space_group_name_H-M   'P 1'
#
loop_
_entity.id
_entity.type
_entity.pdbx_description
1 polymer ?
#
loop_
_entity_poly.entity_id
_entity_poly.type
_entity_poly.pdbx_seq_one_letter_code
_entity_poly.pdbx_strand_id
1 'polypeptide(L)'
;MSADATIQPSALPAEDHGRDHVSPADIALGVIIGRTSEYFDFFVFGLGCVLVFPELVFPFADRLTGTLYAFGIFALAFVTRPLGSVLFFAIDRNYGRTTKLTAALFLLGGSTAAIAFLPGYQTIGIWSCVILAAFRLLQGIALGGAWDGL
;
A
#
# COMPACT_ATOMS: atom_id res chain seq x y z
N MET A 1 -4.51 63.69 43.30
CA MET A 1 -5.70 62.85 43.02
C MET A 1 -5.44 62.18 41.68
N SER A 2 -5.20 60.87 41.76
CA SER A 2 -4.97 59.81 40.77
C SER A 2 -4.65 60.17 39.31
N ALA A 3 -3.46 59.71 38.90
CA ALA A 3 -3.18 59.27 37.54
C ALA A 3 -4.04 58.02 37.23
N ASP A 4 -4.57 57.92 36.02
CA ASP A 4 -4.68 56.63 35.37
C ASP A 4 -4.75 56.81 33.84
N ALA A 5 -3.60 56.64 33.20
CA ALA A 5 -3.50 56.43 31.77
C ALA A 5 -3.83 54.95 31.54
N THR A 6 -5.11 54.62 31.41
CA THR A 6 -5.51 53.24 31.16
C THR A 6 -5.24 52.89 29.69
N ILE A 7 -4.09 52.25 29.50
CA ILE A 7 -3.66 51.50 28.33
C ILE A 7 -4.84 50.71 27.75
N GLN A 8 -5.17 50.99 26.49
CA GLN A 8 -6.05 50.15 25.70
C GLN A 8 -5.32 48.84 25.40
N PRO A 9 -5.81 47.66 25.84
CA PRO A 9 -5.22 46.41 25.40
C PRO A 9 -5.65 46.23 23.95
N SER A 10 -4.71 46.41 23.02
CA SER A 10 -4.82 45.85 21.68
C SER A 10 -4.88 44.34 21.84
N ALA A 11 -6.09 43.78 21.90
CA ALA A 11 -6.28 42.35 21.74
C ALA A 11 -5.79 42.00 20.34
N LEU A 12 -4.57 41.45 20.27
CA LEU A 12 -4.08 40.77 19.08
C LEU A 12 -5.16 39.75 18.69
N PRO A 13 -5.57 39.67 17.41
CA PRO A 13 -6.32 38.52 16.96
C PRO A 13 -5.49 37.31 17.34
N ALA A 14 -6.03 36.42 18.17
CA ALA A 14 -5.45 35.10 18.31
C ALA A 14 -5.49 34.50 16.90
N GLU A 15 -4.33 34.46 16.23
CA GLU A 15 -4.17 33.64 15.05
C GLU A 15 -4.42 32.19 15.50
N ASP A 16 -5.66 31.77 15.28
CA ASP A 16 -6.06 30.38 15.24
C ASP A 16 -5.18 29.70 14.19
N HIS A 17 -4.04 29.20 14.64
CA HIS A 17 -3.14 28.41 13.82
C HIS A 17 -3.95 27.20 13.35
N GLY A 18 -4.35 27.26 12.08
CA GLY A 18 -5.21 26.32 11.40
C GLY A 18 -4.89 24.90 11.79
N ARG A 19 -5.71 24.34 12.68
CA ARG A 19 -5.92 22.90 12.68
C ARG A 19 -6.64 22.65 11.37
N ASP A 20 -5.92 22.14 10.37
CA ASP A 20 -6.52 21.60 9.16
C ASP A 20 -7.61 20.62 9.60
N HIS A 21 -8.86 21.09 9.61
CA HIS A 21 -10.02 20.28 9.91
C HIS A 21 -10.19 19.35 8.71
N VAL A 22 -9.48 18.22 8.73
CA VAL A 22 -9.64 17.17 7.72
C VAL A 22 -11.11 16.80 7.72
N SER A 23 -11.80 17.12 6.62
CA SER A 23 -13.24 16.90 6.54
C SER A 23 -13.50 15.40 6.64
N PRO A 24 -14.57 14.96 7.33
CA PRO A 24 -14.99 13.56 7.28
C PRO A 24 -15.10 13.02 5.84
N ALA A 25 -15.40 13.89 4.87
CA ALA A 25 -15.43 13.55 3.45
C ALA A 25 -14.03 13.18 2.90
N ASP A 26 -12.97 13.89 3.30
CA ASP A 26 -11.61 13.64 2.85
C ASP A 26 -11.07 12.31 3.42
N ILE A 27 -11.42 12.02 4.68
CA ILE A 27 -11.12 10.73 5.31
C ILE A 27 -11.84 9.59 4.58
N ALA A 28 -13.14 9.76 4.30
CA ALA A 28 -13.93 8.78 3.58
C ALA A 28 -13.38 8.49 2.18
N LEU A 29 -12.98 9.53 1.45
CA LEU A 29 -12.32 9.39 0.15
C LEU A 29 -11.02 8.60 0.25
N GLY A 30 -10.17 8.88 1.24
CA GLY A 30 -8.94 8.14 1.48
C GLY A 30 -9.17 6.64 1.75
N VAL A 31 -10.20 6.31 2.55
CA VAL A 31 -10.59 4.91 2.82
C VAL A 31 -11.10 4.22 1.55
N ILE A 32 -11.95 4.89 0.77
CA ILE A 32 -12.50 4.34 -0.47
C ILE A 32 -11.38 4.04 -1.46
N ILE A 33 -10.51 5.02 -1.73
CA ILE A 33 -9.37 4.86 -2.64
C ILE A 33 -8.50 3.69 -2.19
N GLY A 34 -8.26 3.57 -0.88
CA GLY A 34 -7.46 2.50 -0.33
C GLY A 34 -8.04 1.12 -0.51
N ARG A 35 -9.30 0.94 -0.09
CA ARG A 35 -10.00 -0.33 -0.22
C ARG A 35 -10.17 -0.71 -1.69
N THR A 36 -10.52 0.22 -2.55
CA THR A 36 -10.61 -0.03 -4.00
C THR A 36 -9.26 -0.46 -4.57
N SER A 37 -8.16 0.19 -4.18
CA SER A 37 -6.81 -0.18 -4.65
C SER A 37 -6.40 -1.58 -4.19
N GLU A 38 -6.75 -1.96 -2.96
CA GLU A 38 -6.52 -3.31 -2.44
C GLU A 38 -7.29 -4.38 -3.22
N TYR A 39 -8.58 -4.17 -3.45
CA TYR A 39 -9.39 -5.11 -4.23
C TYR A 39 -8.93 -5.18 -5.68
N PHE A 40 -8.52 -4.04 -6.26
CA PHE A 40 -7.97 -4.00 -7.60
C PHE A 40 -6.70 -4.85 -7.73
N ASP A 41 -5.72 -4.69 -6.82
CA ASP A 41 -4.49 -5.48 -6.83
C ASP A 41 -4.79 -6.99 -6.71
N PHE A 42 -5.64 -7.36 -5.75
CA PHE A 42 -6.03 -8.75 -5.55
C PHE A 42 -6.73 -9.36 -6.75
N PHE A 43 -7.60 -8.60 -7.40
CA PHE A 43 -8.32 -9.06 -8.57
C PHE A 43 -7.37 -9.24 -9.76
N VAL A 44 -6.52 -8.25 -10.04
CA VAL A 44 -5.56 -8.31 -11.16
C VAL A 44 -4.56 -9.45 -10.97
N PHE A 45 -3.99 -9.62 -9.76
CA PHE A 45 -3.09 -10.73 -9.49
C PHE A 45 -3.82 -12.07 -9.60
N GLY A 46 -5.04 -12.17 -9.08
CA GLY A 46 -5.87 -13.37 -9.17
C GLY A 46 -6.17 -13.78 -10.61
N LEU A 47 -6.48 -12.82 -11.48
CA LEU A 47 -6.59 -13.06 -12.92
C LEU A 47 -5.27 -13.58 -13.51
N GLY A 48 -4.14 -12.99 -13.10
CA GLY A 48 -2.81 -13.46 -13.47
C GLY A 48 -2.57 -14.93 -13.10
N CYS A 49 -3.02 -15.37 -11.92
CA CYS A 49 -2.87 -16.75 -11.46
C CYS A 49 -3.54 -17.79 -12.38
N VAL A 50 -4.61 -17.40 -13.07
CA VAL A 50 -5.38 -18.32 -13.93
C VAL A 50 -5.00 -18.17 -15.40
N LEU A 51 -4.73 -16.93 -15.83
CA LEU A 51 -4.59 -16.59 -17.24
C LEU A 51 -3.13 -16.50 -17.71
N VAL A 52 -2.20 -16.08 -16.85
CA VAL A 52 -0.84 -15.68 -17.26
C VAL A 52 0.24 -16.54 -16.60
N PHE A 53 0.29 -16.58 -15.27
CA PHE A 53 1.39 -17.19 -14.52
C PHE A 53 1.58 -18.70 -14.75
N PRO A 54 0.53 -19.53 -14.96
CA PRO A 54 0.72 -20.95 -15.23
C PRO A 54 1.61 -21.20 -16.45
N GLU A 55 1.42 -20.44 -17.53
CA GLU A 55 2.21 -20.58 -18.76
C GLU A 55 3.51 -19.76 -18.70
N LEU A 56 3.46 -18.56 -18.13
CA LEU A 56 4.61 -17.63 -18.12
C LEU A 56 5.70 -18.06 -17.13
N VAL A 57 5.32 -18.49 -15.93
CA VAL A 57 6.23 -18.71 -14.79
C VAL A 57 6.40 -20.19 -14.47
N PHE A 58 5.40 -21.02 -14.79
CA PHE A 58 5.39 -22.46 -14.49
C PHE A 58 5.25 -23.36 -15.72
N PRO A 59 5.95 -23.10 -16.87
CA PRO A 59 5.76 -23.89 -18.09
C PRO A 59 6.23 -25.36 -17.97
N PHE A 60 6.91 -25.71 -16.88
CA PHE A 60 7.36 -27.07 -16.57
C PHE A 60 6.29 -27.92 -15.86
N ALA A 61 5.19 -27.30 -15.42
CA ALA A 61 4.07 -27.97 -14.78
C ALA A 61 2.87 -28.03 -15.73
N ASP A 62 1.96 -28.98 -15.54
CA ASP A 62 0.68 -28.96 -16.23
C ASP A 62 -0.18 -27.76 -15.75
N ARG A 63 -1.18 -27.37 -16.53
CA ARG A 63 -1.95 -26.14 -16.29
C ARG A 63 -2.59 -26.08 -14.91
N LEU A 64 -3.10 -27.22 -14.41
CA LEU A 64 -3.71 -27.28 -13.08
C LEU A 64 -2.68 -27.00 -11.99
N THR A 65 -1.56 -27.72 -12.02
CA THR A 65 -0.49 -27.55 -11.03
C THR A 65 0.14 -26.16 -11.09
N GLY A 66 0.38 -25.62 -12.29
CA GLY A 66 0.87 -24.24 -12.47
C GLY A 66 -0.08 -23.19 -11.90
N THR A 67 -1.39 -23.40 -12.03
CA THR A 67 -2.41 -22.53 -11.41
C THR A 67 -2.37 -22.62 -9.89
N LEU A 68 -2.23 -23.83 -9.34
CA LEU A 68 -2.10 -24.03 -7.89
C LEU A 68 -0.83 -23.38 -7.33
N TYR A 69 0.30 -23.47 -8.04
CA TYR A 69 1.52 -22.77 -7.66
C TYR A 69 1.36 -21.25 -7.68
N ALA A 70 0.69 -20.71 -8.70
CA ALA A 70 0.39 -19.29 -8.77
C ALA A 70 -0.51 -18.83 -7.60
N PHE A 71 -1.53 -19.60 -7.22
CA PHE A 71 -2.32 -19.34 -6.02
C PHE A 71 -1.53 -19.53 -4.72
N GLY A 72 -0.56 -20.44 -4.69
CA GLY A 72 0.40 -20.56 -3.60
C GLY A 72 1.20 -19.28 -3.40
N ILE A 73 1.69 -18.67 -4.50
CA ILE A 73 2.32 -17.35 -4.45
C ILE A 73 1.31 -16.27 -4.02
N PHE A 74 0.09 -16.29 -4.56
CA PHE A 74 -0.96 -15.32 -4.19
C PHE A 74 -1.18 -15.26 -2.67
N ALA A 75 -1.14 -16.42 -2.00
CA ALA A 75 -1.32 -16.55 -0.56
C ALA A 75 -0.19 -15.85 0.26
N LEU A 76 1.02 -15.72 -0.30
CA LEU A 76 2.16 -15.09 0.37
C LEU A 76 1.90 -13.61 0.74
N ALA A 77 1.05 -12.91 -0.02
CA ALA A 77 0.66 -11.55 0.32
C ALA A 77 -0.08 -11.47 1.66
N PHE A 78 -0.85 -12.49 2.04
CA PHE A 78 -1.56 -12.49 3.31
C PHE A 78 -0.62 -12.73 4.49
N VAL A 79 0.39 -13.56 4.31
CA VAL A 79 1.42 -13.85 5.33
C VAL A 79 2.25 -12.60 5.65
N THR A 80 2.46 -11.75 4.65
CA THR A 80 3.28 -10.54 4.80
C THR A 80 2.54 -9.33 5.33
N ARG A 81 1.20 -9.35 5.36
CA ARG A 81 0.40 -8.24 5.90
C ARG A 81 0.81 -7.83 7.31
N PRO A 82 0.88 -8.73 8.31
CA PRO A 82 1.27 -8.35 9.67
C PRO A 82 2.66 -7.71 9.74
N LEU A 83 3.59 -8.17 8.91
CA LEU A 83 4.94 -7.56 8.80
C LEU A 83 4.85 -6.14 8.25
N GLY A 84 4.00 -5.92 7.25
CA GLY A 84 3.68 -4.60 6.72
C GLY A 84 3.08 -3.67 7.77
N SER A 85 2.13 -4.15 8.57
CA SER A 85 1.48 -3.37 9.63
C SER A 85 2.50 -2.86 10.65
N VAL A 86 3.43 -3.72 11.09
CA VAL A 86 4.49 -3.33 12.03
C VAL A 86 5.47 -2.33 11.40
N LEU A 87 5.88 -2.56 10.15
CA LEU A 87 6.82 -1.68 9.45
C LEU A 87 6.24 -0.28 9.25
N PHE A 88 5.01 -0.20 8.74
CA PHE A 88 4.36 1.08 8.46
C PHE A 88 3.86 1.78 9.72
N PHE A 89 3.62 1.06 10.82
CA PHE A 89 3.43 1.68 12.13
C PHE A 89 4.66 2.49 12.56
N ALA A 90 5.86 1.95 12.35
CA ALA A 90 7.10 2.68 12.63
C ALA A 90 7.28 3.90 11.70
N ILE A 91 6.89 3.77 10.42
CA ILE A 91 6.91 4.89 9.46
C ILE A 91 5.93 5.98 9.89
N ASP A 92 4.71 5.61 10.28
CA ASP A 92 3.69 6.56 10.78
C ASP A 92 4.20 7.36 11.97
N ARG A 93 4.80 6.66 12.94
CA ARG A 93 5.28 7.27 14.18
C ARG A 93 6.41 8.28 13.94
N ASN A 94 7.26 8.04 12.94
CA ASN A 94 8.44 8.86 12.70
C ASN A 94 8.24 9.92 11.60
N TYR A 95 7.36 9.67 10.61
CA TYR A 95 7.20 10.49 9.40
C TYR A 95 5.76 10.91 9.09
N GLY A 96 4.79 10.45 9.89
CA GLY A 96 3.38 10.83 9.79
C GLY A 96 2.55 10.05 8.76
N ARG A 97 1.23 10.27 8.83
CA ARG A 97 0.21 9.52 8.09
C ARG A 97 0.27 9.72 6.57
N THR A 98 0.55 10.94 6.11
CA THR A 98 0.64 11.24 4.67
C THR A 98 1.78 10.45 4.03
N THR A 99 2.97 10.48 4.64
CA THR A 99 4.14 9.72 4.18
C THR A 99 3.86 8.21 4.16
N LYS A 100 3.21 7.69 5.21
CA LYS A 100 2.78 6.28 5.30
C LYS A 100 1.94 5.88 4.09
N LEU A 101 0.88 6.64 3.80
CA LEU A 101 -0.06 6.33 2.72
C LEU A 101 0.59 6.45 1.33
N THR A 102 1.36 7.52 1.11
CA THR A 102 2.07 7.70 -0.16
C THR A 102 3.07 6.58 -0.42
N ALA A 103 3.89 6.22 0.59
CA ALA A 103 4.86 5.12 0.46
C ALA A 103 4.18 3.78 0.14
N ALA A 104 3.04 3.49 0.78
CA ALA A 104 2.32 2.26 0.52
C ALA A 104 1.71 2.22 -0.90
N LEU A 105 1.12 3.33 -1.36
CA LEU A 105 0.58 3.41 -2.72
C LEU A 105 1.67 3.24 -3.78
N PHE A 106 2.83 3.86 -3.60
CA PHE A 106 3.97 3.68 -4.51
C PHE A 106 4.52 2.25 -4.47
N LEU A 107 4.63 1.64 -3.28
CA LEU A 107 5.11 0.27 -3.16
C LEU A 107 4.13 -0.72 -3.80
N LEU A 108 2.83 -0.56 -3.57
CA LEU A 108 1.77 -1.37 -4.15
C LEU A 108 1.75 -1.23 -5.68
N GLY A 109 1.49 -0.01 -6.17
CA GLY A 109 1.36 0.26 -7.59
C GLY A 109 2.64 0.00 -8.38
N GLY A 110 3.81 0.34 -7.79
CA GLY A 110 5.12 0.07 -8.37
C GLY A 110 5.40 -1.42 -8.50
N SER A 111 5.05 -2.23 -7.50
CA SER A 111 5.19 -3.69 -7.56
C SER A 111 4.28 -4.28 -8.64
N THR A 112 3.01 -3.86 -8.69
CA THR A 112 2.05 -4.34 -9.70
C THR A 112 2.47 -3.96 -11.12
N ALA A 113 2.95 -2.74 -11.32
CA ALA A 113 3.49 -2.30 -12.61
C ALA A 113 4.75 -3.08 -12.98
N ALA A 114 5.66 -3.33 -12.04
CA ALA A 114 6.88 -4.09 -12.29
C ALA A 114 6.61 -5.54 -12.69
N ILE A 115 5.57 -6.19 -12.14
CA ILE A 115 5.13 -7.53 -12.56
C ILE A 115 4.75 -7.56 -14.05
N ALA A 116 4.21 -6.47 -14.60
CA ALA A 116 3.86 -6.41 -16.03
C ALA A 116 5.08 -6.55 -16.96
N PHE A 117 6.28 -6.24 -16.45
CA PHE A 117 7.54 -6.39 -17.16
C PHE A 117 8.31 -7.66 -16.77
N LEU A 118 7.70 -8.57 -16.00
CA LEU A 118 8.34 -9.79 -15.54
C LEU A 118 8.68 -10.70 -16.74
N PRO A 119 9.97 -11.02 -16.98
CA PRO A 119 10.33 -11.98 -18.01
C PRO A 119 9.91 -13.40 -17.59
N GLY A 120 9.47 -14.19 -18.56
CA GLY A 120 9.01 -15.56 -18.34
C GLY A 120 10.12 -16.52 -17.93
N TYR A 121 9.71 -17.70 -17.47
CA TYR A 121 10.61 -18.77 -17.07
C TYR A 121 11.53 -19.22 -18.21
N GLN A 122 11.11 -19.10 -19.46
CA GLN A 122 11.97 -19.42 -20.61
C GLN A 122 13.21 -18.52 -20.72
N THR A 123 13.11 -17.27 -20.24
CA THR A 123 14.20 -16.28 -20.35
C THR A 123 15.13 -16.32 -19.13
N ILE A 124 14.57 -16.41 -17.92
CA ILE A 124 15.34 -16.29 -16.66
C ILE A 124 15.18 -17.49 -15.71
N GLY A 125 14.46 -18.53 -16.12
CA GLY A 125 14.25 -19.74 -15.32
C GLY A 125 13.53 -19.46 -14.01
N ILE A 126 13.99 -20.13 -12.95
CA ILE A 126 13.39 -20.08 -11.62
C ILE A 126 13.33 -18.67 -11.01
N TRP A 127 14.18 -17.75 -11.48
CA TRP A 127 14.14 -16.36 -11.05
C TRP A 127 12.81 -15.67 -11.39
N SER A 128 12.10 -16.11 -12.43
CA SER A 128 10.77 -15.58 -12.75
C SER A 128 9.78 -15.83 -11.60
N CYS A 129 9.81 -17.03 -11.03
CA CYS A 129 9.03 -17.40 -9.86
C CYS A 129 9.45 -16.63 -8.60
N VAL A 130 10.76 -16.53 -8.35
CA VAL A 130 11.30 -15.82 -7.18
C VAL A 130 10.95 -14.33 -7.21
N ILE A 131 11.09 -13.68 -8.37
CA ILE A 131 10.77 -12.26 -8.53
C ILE A 131 9.26 -12.03 -8.43
N LEU A 132 8.43 -12.89 -9.03
CA LEU A 132 6.97 -12.83 -8.87
C LEU A 132 6.58 -12.94 -7.39
N ALA A 133 7.15 -13.90 -6.66
CA ALA A 133 6.92 -14.07 -5.24
C ALA A 133 7.40 -12.84 -4.44
N ALA A 134 8.57 -12.28 -4.77
CA ALA A 134 9.08 -11.08 -4.13
C ALA A 134 8.14 -9.88 -4.31
N PHE A 135 7.67 -9.61 -5.53
CA PHE A 135 6.70 -8.54 -5.76
C PHE A 135 5.39 -8.81 -5.02
N ARG A 136 4.94 -10.07 -4.95
CA ARG A 136 3.74 -10.42 -4.20
C ARG A 136 3.88 -10.17 -2.70
N LEU A 137 5.05 -10.46 -2.13
CA LEU A 137 5.38 -10.13 -0.74
C LEU A 137 5.38 -8.61 -0.52
N LEU A 138 5.97 -7.83 -1.44
CA LEU A 138 5.98 -6.36 -1.37
C LEU A 138 4.58 -5.76 -1.44
N GLN A 139 3.71 -6.28 -2.30
CA GLN A 139 2.29 -5.91 -2.35
C GLN A 139 1.60 -6.20 -1.01
N GLY A 140 1.82 -7.40 -0.42
CA GLY A 140 1.29 -7.76 0.88
C GLY A 140 1.74 -6.82 2.01
N ILE A 141 3.02 -6.44 2.02
CA ILE A 141 3.59 -5.45 2.95
C ILE A 141 2.92 -4.09 2.79
N ALA A 142 2.77 -3.61 1.56
CA ALA A 142 2.13 -2.33 1.26
C ALA A 142 0.68 -2.29 1.75
N LEU A 143 -0.07 -3.38 1.52
CA LEU A 143 -1.48 -3.50 1.91
C LEU A 143 -1.65 -3.59 3.43
N GLY A 144 -0.82 -4.38 4.12
CA GLY A 144 -0.88 -4.46 5.59
C GLY A 144 -0.52 -3.15 6.26
N GLY A 145 0.44 -2.42 5.70
CA GLY A 145 0.92 -1.18 6.29
C GLY A 145 0.03 0.06 6.10
N ALA A 146 -0.67 0.15 4.98
CA ALA A 146 -1.47 1.32 4.64
C ALA A 146 -2.77 1.42 5.45
N TRP A 147 -3.42 0.27 5.67
CA TRP A 147 -4.86 0.24 6.01
C TRP A 147 -5.15 -0.29 7.42
N ASP A 148 -4.20 -0.90 8.14
CA ASP A 148 -4.39 -1.44 9.50
C ASP A 148 -4.51 -0.38 10.62
N GLY A 149 -4.72 0.90 10.27
CA GLY A 149 -4.85 1.99 11.24
C GLY A 149 -5.68 3.17 10.77
N LEU A 150 -6.56 2.96 9.79
CA LEU A 150 -7.66 3.87 9.44
C LEU A 150 -8.91 3.51 10.25
#